data_AF-A0A8H7B8L0-F1
#
_entry.id   AF-A0A8H7B8L0-F1
#
_cell.length_a   1.000
_cell.length_b   1.000
_cell.length_c   1.000
_cell.angle_alpha   90.00
_cell.angle_beta   90.00
_cell.angle_gamma   90.00
#
_symmetry.space_group_name_H-M   'P 1'
#
loop_
_entity.id
_entity.type
_entity.pdbx_description
1 polymer ?
#
loop_
_entity_poly.entity_id
_entity_poly.type
_entity_poly.pdbx_seq_one_letter_code
_entity_poly.pdbx_strand_id
1 'polypeptide(L)'
;MDVYYFYSYGTAAWLATQAAPLIASPTMIVALLSPEVREASTLEVYFSRSLGFSLIALGIMTVLLTGSVPLSSRLSEGATTNAEDPKAPYALPTLTITAMFHSVLAFYGYAMWTKTGVMSFGLGTLGSGFLAMIALWCILFASSNGRISRKTGADKRTSGFPFKNQEADKRKAR
;
A
#
# COMPACT_ATOMS: atom_id res chain seq x y z
N MET A 1 -4.48 13.23 5.49
CA MET A 1 -5.50 12.76 4.53
C MET A 1 -4.93 12.58 3.13
N ASP A 2 -4.22 13.55 2.57
CA ASP A 2 -3.80 13.51 1.15
C ASP A 2 -2.86 12.32 0.82
N VAL A 3 -1.86 12.07 1.65
CA VAL A 3 -0.90 10.94 1.48
C VAL A 3 -1.59 9.58 1.57
N TYR A 4 -2.67 9.47 2.35
CA TYR A 4 -3.44 8.23 2.46
C TYR A 4 -4.21 7.92 1.18
N TYR A 5 -4.86 8.93 0.59
CA TYR A 5 -5.52 8.78 -0.70
C TYR A 5 -4.53 8.53 -1.83
N PHE A 6 -3.39 9.22 -1.81
CA PHE A 6 -2.27 8.94 -2.71
C PHE A 6 -1.83 7.47 -2.62
N TYR A 7 -1.68 6.93 -1.41
CA TYR A 7 -1.35 5.52 -1.22
C TYR A 7 -2.43 4.56 -1.75
N SER A 8 -3.71 4.85 -1.46
CA SER A 8 -4.83 4.00 -1.90
C SER A 8 -4.94 3.96 -3.43
N TYR A 9 -4.99 5.12 -4.08
CA TYR A 9 -5.03 5.20 -5.54
C TYR A 9 -3.73 4.73 -6.19
N GLY A 10 -2.58 5.03 -5.58
CA GLY A 10 -1.27 4.56 -6.04
C GLY A 10 -1.15 3.04 -5.99
N THR A 11 -1.66 2.40 -4.95
CA THR A 11 -1.74 0.93 -4.86
C THR A 11 -2.62 0.38 -5.97
N ALA A 12 -3.82 0.92 -6.18
CA ALA A 12 -4.70 0.46 -7.25
C ALA A 12 -4.08 0.64 -8.64
N ALA A 13 -3.44 1.78 -8.90
CA ALA A 13 -2.74 2.06 -10.14
C ALA A 13 -1.56 1.12 -10.37
N TRP A 14 -0.77 0.83 -9.34
CA TRP A 14 0.36 -0.10 -9.41
C TRP A 14 -0.10 -1.54 -9.70
N LEU A 15 -1.18 -1.99 -9.06
CA LEU A 15 -1.77 -3.30 -9.32
C LEU A 15 -2.34 -3.38 -10.74
N ALA A 16 -3.03 -2.33 -11.21
CA ALA A 16 -3.56 -2.27 -12.58
C ALA A 16 -2.43 -2.25 -13.64
N THR A 17 -1.34 -1.55 -13.36
CA THR A 17 -0.16 -1.49 -14.24
C THR A 17 0.46 -2.87 -14.44
N GLN A 18 0.51 -3.70 -13.40
CA GLN A 18 0.99 -5.09 -13.50
C GLN A 18 -0.06 -6.01 -14.15
N ALA A 19 -1.33 -5.81 -13.84
CA ALA A 19 -2.43 -6.62 -14.37
C ALA A 19 -2.61 -6.47 -15.88
N ALA A 20 -2.47 -5.26 -16.42
CA ALA A 20 -2.67 -4.98 -17.84
C ALA A 20 -1.84 -5.89 -18.77
N PRO A 21 -0.50 -5.98 -18.64
CA PRO A 21 0.29 -6.87 -19.48
C PRO A 21 0.07 -8.34 -19.15
N LEU A 22 -0.21 -8.70 -17.89
CA LEU A 22 -0.54 -10.09 -17.49
C LEU A 22 -1.81 -10.59 -18.18
N ILE A 23 -2.80 -9.72 -18.43
CA ILE A 23 -4.05 -10.07 -19.10
C ILE A 23 -3.88 -10.01 -20.63
N ALA A 24 -3.38 -8.89 -21.12
CA ALA A 24 -3.32 -8.59 -22.55
C ALA A 24 -2.23 -9.37 -23.29
N SER A 25 -1.05 -9.56 -22.66
CA SER A 25 0.10 -10.23 -23.27
C SER A 25 0.89 -11.07 -22.26
N PRO A 26 0.35 -12.23 -21.83
CA PRO A 26 1.04 -13.15 -20.92
C PRO A 26 2.43 -13.57 -21.43
N THR A 27 2.56 -13.84 -22.73
CA THR A 27 3.82 -14.26 -23.36
C THR A 27 4.92 -13.21 -23.20
N MET A 28 4.57 -11.93 -23.30
CA MET A 28 5.52 -10.83 -23.07
C MET A 28 6.05 -10.85 -21.64
N ILE A 29 5.19 -11.06 -20.64
CA ILE A 29 5.61 -11.14 -19.24
C ILE A 29 6.50 -12.35 -18.99
N VAL A 30 6.13 -13.52 -19.52
CA VAL A 30 6.96 -14.73 -19.40
C VAL A 30 8.33 -14.51 -20.02
N ALA A 31 8.41 -13.91 -21.22
CA ALA A 31 9.68 -13.59 -21.85
C ALA A 31 10.50 -12.54 -21.08
N LEU A 32 9.86 -11.56 -20.44
CA LEU A 32 10.52 -10.51 -19.64
C LEU A 32 11.05 -11.00 -18.30
N LEU A 33 10.45 -12.05 -17.73
CA LEU A 33 10.80 -12.58 -16.41
C LEU A 33 11.61 -13.88 -16.49
N SER A 34 11.56 -14.57 -17.62
CA SER A 34 12.35 -15.77 -17.88
C SER A 34 13.80 -15.40 -18.23
N PRO A 35 14.80 -16.13 -17.72
CA PRO A 35 16.19 -16.00 -18.17
C PRO A 35 16.37 -16.33 -19.66
N GLU A 36 15.46 -17.13 -20.22
CA GLU A 36 15.47 -17.57 -21.62
C GLU A 36 14.18 -17.15 -22.33
N VAL A 37 14.30 -16.57 -23.53
CA VAL A 37 13.15 -16.16 -24.33
C VAL A 37 12.48 -17.38 -24.94
N ARG A 38 11.24 -17.64 -24.58
CA ARG A 38 10.42 -18.75 -25.10
C ARG A 38 8.94 -18.40 -25.11
N GLU A 39 8.16 -19.21 -25.83
CA GLU A 39 6.72 -19.12 -25.74
C GLU A 39 6.20 -19.54 -24.36
N ALA A 40 5.11 -18.88 -23.94
CA ALA A 40 4.41 -19.21 -22.72
C ALA A 40 3.59 -20.48 -22.92
N SER A 41 3.75 -21.42 -21.99
CA SER A 41 2.88 -22.60 -21.92
C SER A 41 1.45 -22.21 -21.57
N THR A 42 0.48 -23.07 -21.89
CA THR A 42 -0.94 -22.87 -21.54
C THR A 42 -1.13 -22.61 -20.05
N LEU A 43 -0.32 -23.25 -19.19
CA LEU A 43 -0.38 -23.07 -17.74
C LEU A 43 0.07 -21.66 -17.32
N GLU A 44 1.14 -21.14 -17.92
CA GLU A 44 1.65 -19.80 -17.62
C GLU A 44 0.70 -18.71 -18.12
N VAL A 45 0.07 -18.92 -19.27
CA VAL A 45 -0.98 -18.05 -19.79
C VAL A 45 -2.17 -18.02 -18.83
N TYR A 46 -2.63 -19.19 -18.37
CA TYR A 46 -3.72 -19.31 -17.41
C TYR A 46 -3.41 -18.60 -16.09
N PHE A 47 -2.24 -18.85 -15.50
CA PHE A 47 -1.85 -18.21 -14.25
C PHE A 47 -1.62 -16.71 -14.40
N SER A 48 -1.03 -16.25 -15.50
CA SER A 48 -0.84 -14.81 -15.75
C SER A 48 -2.16 -14.07 -15.80
N ARG A 49 -3.14 -14.58 -16.56
CA ARG A 49 -4.47 -13.96 -16.65
C ARG A 49 -5.21 -14.02 -15.33
N SER A 50 -5.18 -15.17 -14.64
CA SER A 50 -5.83 -15.33 -13.33
C SER A 50 -5.26 -14.35 -12.32
N LEU A 51 -3.93 -14.22 -12.25
CA LEU A 51 -3.25 -13.25 -11.40
C LEU A 51 -3.62 -11.82 -11.80
N GLY A 52 -3.63 -11.49 -13.09
CA GLY A 52 -4.04 -10.18 -13.58
C GLY A 52 -5.46 -9.80 -13.13
N PHE A 53 -6.44 -10.71 -13.26
CA PHE A 53 -7.79 -10.47 -12.77
C PHE A 53 -7.86 -10.31 -11.25
N SER A 54 -7.09 -11.12 -10.50
CA SER A 54 -6.99 -10.98 -9.04
C SER A 54 -6.39 -9.63 -8.63
N LEU A 55 -5.37 -9.13 -9.33
CA LEU A 55 -4.75 -7.83 -9.05
C LEU A 55 -5.73 -6.67 -9.30
N ILE A 56 -6.54 -6.74 -10.36
CA ILE A 56 -7.61 -5.75 -10.60
C ILE A 56 -8.63 -5.78 -9.47
N ALA A 57 -9.11 -6.97 -9.09
CA ALA A 57 -10.06 -7.11 -7.99
C ALA A 57 -9.50 -6.56 -6.66
N LEU A 58 -8.23 -6.84 -6.37
CA LEU A 58 -7.55 -6.35 -5.17
C LEU A 58 -7.38 -4.81 -5.19
N GLY A 59 -7.06 -4.23 -6.36
CA GLY A 59 -6.99 -2.78 -6.54
C GLY A 59 -8.33 -2.10 -6.29
N ILE A 60 -9.42 -2.65 -6.84
CA ILE A 60 -10.79 -2.17 -6.61
C ILE A 60 -11.14 -2.26 -5.12
N MET A 61 -10.91 -3.42 -4.50
CA MET A 61 -11.17 -3.62 -3.07
C MET A 61 -10.40 -2.63 -2.20
N THR A 62 -9.13 -2.34 -2.56
CA THR A 62 -8.32 -1.35 -1.84
C THR A 62 -9.01 0.01 -1.85
N VAL A 63 -9.44 0.51 -3.02
CA VAL A 63 -10.09 1.82 -3.14
C VAL A 63 -11.44 1.87 -2.40
N LEU A 64 -12.23 0.80 -2.48
CA LEU A 64 -13.54 0.73 -1.82
C LEU A 64 -13.42 0.71 -0.29
N LEU A 65 -12.52 -0.11 0.24
CA LEU A 65 -12.39 -0.33 1.68
C LEU A 65 -11.61 0.78 2.40
N THR A 66 -10.89 1.63 1.66
CA THR A 66 -10.22 2.82 2.22
C THR A 66 -11.14 4.03 2.35
N GLY A 67 -12.42 3.92 1.97
CA GLY A 67 -13.37 5.04 2.04
C GLY A 67 -13.10 6.12 0.98
N SER A 68 -12.40 5.77 -0.10
CA SER A 68 -12.17 6.64 -1.27
C SER A 68 -13.40 6.75 -2.16
N VAL A 69 -14.32 5.79 -2.05
CA VAL A 69 -15.65 5.83 -2.66
C VAL A 69 -16.68 5.84 -1.52
N PRO A 70 -17.55 6.87 -1.43
CA PRO A 70 -18.55 6.93 -0.38
C PRO A 70 -19.59 5.83 -0.58
N LEU A 71 -19.57 4.82 0.29
CA LEU A 71 -20.53 3.69 0.27
C LEU A 71 -21.91 4.08 0.84
N SER A 72 -22.06 5.28 1.42
CA SER A 72 -23.36 5.83 1.79
C SER A 72 -23.44 7.34 1.51
N SER A 73 -24.63 7.81 1.16
CA SER A 73 -24.94 9.22 0.84
C SER A 73 -24.77 10.19 2.02
N ARG A 74 -24.45 9.70 3.22
CA ARG A 74 -24.22 10.52 4.42
C ARG A 74 -22.75 10.88 4.65
N LEU A 75 -21.80 10.35 3.87
CA LEU A 75 -20.37 10.63 4.00
C LEU A 75 -19.94 11.77 3.06
N SER A 76 -20.17 13.02 3.47
CA SER A 76 -19.69 14.22 2.75
C SER A 76 -18.25 14.62 3.11
N GLU A 77 -17.65 14.02 4.13
CA GLU A 77 -16.27 14.29 4.56
C GLU A 77 -15.39 13.05 4.32
N GLY A 78 -14.15 13.26 3.85
CA GLY A 78 -13.20 12.20 3.55
C GLY A 78 -12.89 11.30 4.75
N ALA A 79 -12.72 10.01 4.46
CA ALA A 79 -12.28 8.98 5.38
C ALA A 79 -10.92 9.30 6.02
N THR A 80 -10.76 8.95 7.29
CA THR A 80 -9.49 9.07 8.02
C THR A 80 -8.89 7.70 8.32
N THR A 81 -7.58 7.64 8.55
CA THR A 81 -6.87 6.42 9.00
C THR A 81 -7.00 6.15 10.49
N ASN A 82 -7.85 6.89 11.20
CA ASN A 82 -8.06 6.71 12.63
C ASN A 82 -8.95 5.47 12.85
N ALA A 83 -8.51 4.54 13.72
CA ALA A 83 -9.25 3.32 14.03
C ALA A 83 -10.63 3.59 14.67
N GLU A 84 -10.79 4.76 15.30
CA GLU A 84 -12.05 5.20 15.90
C GLU A 84 -12.94 5.97 14.92
N ASP A 85 -12.54 6.12 13.66
CA ASP A 85 -13.35 6.84 12.66
C ASP A 85 -14.52 5.96 12.18
N PRO A 86 -15.76 6.28 12.55
CA PRO A 86 -16.92 5.50 12.13
C PRO A 86 -17.17 5.58 10.62
N LYS A 87 -16.50 6.50 9.89
CA LYS A 87 -16.68 6.70 8.45
C LYS A 87 -15.93 5.68 7.60
N ALA A 88 -14.87 5.06 8.11
CA ALA A 88 -14.08 4.10 7.34
C ALA A 88 -13.49 2.99 8.23
N PRO A 89 -14.34 2.09 8.77
CA PRO A 89 -13.90 1.05 9.70
C PRO A 89 -12.85 0.09 9.10
N TYR A 90 -12.81 -0.01 7.77
CA TYR A 90 -11.85 -0.86 7.05
C TYR A 90 -10.62 -0.12 6.54
N ALA A 91 -10.49 1.19 6.78
CA ALA A 91 -9.37 1.99 6.28
C ALA A 91 -8.02 1.50 6.80
N LEU A 92 -7.89 1.35 8.12
CA LEU A 92 -6.65 0.92 8.77
C LEU A 92 -6.35 -0.57 8.53
N PRO A 93 -7.31 -1.51 8.64
CA PRO A 93 -7.09 -2.91 8.25
C PRO A 93 -6.62 -3.06 6.81
N THR A 94 -7.29 -2.40 5.86
CA THR A 94 -6.93 -2.45 4.43
C THR A 94 -5.54 -1.88 4.19
N LEU A 95 -5.22 -0.73 4.80
CA LEU A 95 -3.89 -0.13 4.75
C LEU A 95 -2.81 -1.10 5.27
N THR A 96 -3.07 -1.76 6.40
CA THR A 96 -2.11 -2.69 7.02
C THR A 96 -1.90 -3.94 6.17
N ILE A 97 -2.97 -4.53 5.64
CA ILE A 97 -2.89 -5.72 4.78
C ILE A 97 -2.15 -5.40 3.49
N THR A 98 -2.49 -4.28 2.84
CA THR A 98 -1.81 -3.86 1.60
C THR A 98 -0.36 -3.44 1.85
N ALA A 99 -0.02 -2.89 3.02
CA ALA A 99 1.36 -2.63 3.42
C ALA A 99 2.18 -3.94 3.50
N MET A 100 1.62 -4.97 4.14
CA MET A 100 2.24 -6.29 4.21
C MET A 100 2.38 -6.92 2.82
N PHE A 101 1.34 -6.84 1.99
CA PHE A 101 1.36 -7.31 0.61
C PHE A 101 2.52 -6.70 -0.18
N HIS A 102 2.63 -5.37 -0.20
CA HIS A 102 3.71 -4.66 -0.90
C HIS A 102 5.09 -4.99 -0.33
N SER A 103 5.20 -5.16 0.99
CA SER A 103 6.46 -5.53 1.65
C SER A 103 6.93 -6.93 1.24
N VAL A 104 6.01 -7.90 1.20
CA VAL A 104 6.29 -9.27 0.76
C VAL A 104 6.70 -9.30 -0.71
N LEU A 105 5.98 -8.58 -1.58
CA LEU A 105 6.34 -8.50 -2.99
C LEU A 105 7.68 -7.81 -3.22
N ALA A 106 7.97 -6.73 -2.49
CA ALA A 106 9.25 -6.04 -2.59
C ALA A 106 10.42 -6.96 -2.21
N PHE A 107 10.28 -7.67 -1.08
CA PHE A 107 11.27 -8.63 -0.59
C PHE A 107 11.47 -9.78 -1.57
N TYR A 108 10.38 -10.40 -2.04
CA TYR A 108 10.47 -11.51 -3.00
C TYR A 108 11.05 -11.08 -4.35
N GLY A 109 10.62 -9.94 -4.87
CA GLY A 109 11.19 -9.35 -6.09
C GLY A 109 12.69 -9.09 -5.95
N TYR A 110 13.14 -8.64 -4.78
CA TYR A 110 14.56 -8.37 -4.54
C TYR A 110 15.38 -9.67 -4.54
N ALA A 111 14.84 -10.72 -3.89
CA ALA A 111 15.45 -12.04 -3.92
C ALA A 111 15.54 -12.61 -5.34
N MET A 112 14.49 -12.44 -6.16
CA MET A 112 14.50 -12.87 -7.56
C MET A 112 15.47 -12.05 -8.42
N TRP A 113 15.53 -10.74 -8.22
CA TRP A 113 16.44 -9.87 -8.95
C TRP A 113 17.91 -10.23 -8.68
N THR A 114 18.27 -10.40 -7.40
CA THR A 114 19.64 -10.78 -6.99
C THR A 114 20.03 -12.19 -7.45
N LYS A 115 19.06 -13.11 -7.57
CA LYS A 115 19.31 -14.47 -8.06
C LYS A 115 19.44 -14.56 -9.58
N THR A 116 18.63 -13.82 -10.32
CA THR A 116 18.49 -13.97 -11.79
C THR A 116 19.18 -12.89 -12.60
N GLY A 117 19.46 -11.73 -11.99
CA GLY A 117 19.96 -10.54 -12.70
C GLY A 117 18.92 -9.83 -13.58
N VAL A 118 17.68 -10.36 -13.66
CA VAL A 118 16.63 -9.79 -14.51
C VAL A 118 16.08 -8.50 -13.92
N MET A 119 16.25 -7.39 -14.64
CA MET A 119 15.91 -6.04 -14.19
C MET A 119 14.41 -5.84 -13.88
N SER A 120 13.54 -6.56 -14.58
CA SER A 120 12.08 -6.51 -14.37
C SER A 120 11.68 -6.81 -12.92
N PHE A 121 12.39 -7.74 -12.25
CA PHE A 121 12.17 -8.00 -10.82
C PHE A 121 12.59 -6.81 -9.95
N GLY A 122 13.68 -6.12 -10.30
CA GLY A 122 14.13 -4.90 -9.63
C GLY A 122 13.12 -3.76 -9.73
N LEU A 123 12.51 -3.56 -10.90
CA LEU A 123 11.43 -2.58 -11.08
C LEU A 123 10.20 -2.92 -10.20
N GLY A 124 9.83 -4.20 -10.15
CA GLY A 124 8.77 -4.69 -9.28
C GLY A 124 9.05 -4.43 -7.78
N THR A 125 10.29 -4.63 -7.37
CA THR A 125 10.78 -4.32 -6.02
C THR A 125 10.68 -2.85 -5.69
N LEU A 126 11.13 -1.98 -6.60
CA LEU A 126 11.11 -0.53 -6.36
C LEU A 126 9.70 0.00 -6.20
N GLY A 127 8.76 -0.38 -7.08
CA GLY A 127 7.38 0.11 -6.98
C GLY A 127 6.65 -0.40 -5.73
N SER A 128 6.78 -1.70 -5.43
CA SER A 128 6.15 -2.28 -4.23
C SER A 128 6.82 -1.76 -2.94
N GLY A 129 8.15 -1.63 -2.93
CA GLY A 129 8.91 -1.10 -1.79
C GLY A 129 8.58 0.37 -1.50
N PHE A 130 8.46 1.19 -2.55
CA PHE A 130 8.02 2.58 -2.42
C PHE A 130 6.63 2.69 -1.78
N LEU A 131 5.66 1.91 -2.25
CA LEU A 131 4.32 1.88 -1.68
C LEU A 131 4.32 1.35 -0.24
N ALA A 132 5.10 0.32 0.07
CA ALA A 132 5.27 -0.19 1.43
C ALA A 132 5.79 0.89 2.39
N MET A 133 6.77 1.69 1.97
CA MET A 133 7.29 2.81 2.77
C MET A 133 6.23 3.88 3.02
N ILE A 134 5.43 4.23 2.01
CA ILE A 134 4.33 5.18 2.18
C ILE A 134 3.26 4.60 3.11
N ALA A 135 2.94 3.31 2.98
CA ALA A 135 1.98 2.66 3.85
C ALA A 135 2.43 2.70 5.31
N LEU A 136 3.71 2.38 5.55
CA LEU A 136 4.33 2.43 6.86
C LEU A 136 4.28 3.86 7.42
N TRP A 137 4.58 4.87 6.59
CA TRP A 137 4.43 6.27 6.97
C TRP A 137 2.98 6.59 7.39
N CYS A 138 1.99 6.17 6.60
CA CYS A 138 0.59 6.38 6.93
C CYS A 138 0.18 5.70 8.25
N ILE A 139 0.66 4.48 8.51
CA ILE A 139 0.38 3.74 9.74
C ILE A 139 1.00 4.47 10.95
N LEU A 140 2.26 4.88 10.85
CA LEU A 140 3.00 5.49 11.95
C LEU A 140 2.60 6.94 12.23
N PHE A 141 2.31 7.71 11.18
CA PHE A 141 2.20 9.18 11.28
C PHE A 141 0.86 9.74 10.82
N ALA A 142 0.07 9.01 10.02
CA ALA A 142 -1.23 9.51 9.55
C ALA A 142 -2.43 9.04 10.39
N SER A 143 -2.26 8.09 11.33
CA SER A 143 -3.38 7.49 12.06
C SER A 143 -4.04 8.42 13.11
N SER A 144 -3.41 9.53 13.51
CA SER A 144 -4.00 10.45 14.48
C SER A 144 -4.11 11.89 13.97
N ASN A 145 -5.31 12.47 14.04
CA ASN A 145 -5.45 13.92 14.04
C ASN A 145 -4.74 14.45 15.30
N GLY A 146 -3.74 15.32 15.12
CA GLY A 146 -3.00 15.93 16.22
C GLY A 146 -3.95 16.59 17.21
N ARG A 147 -3.84 16.27 18.51
CA ARG A 147 -4.73 16.85 19.53
C ARG A 147 -4.04 18.07 20.11
N ILE A 148 -3.95 19.13 19.32
CA ILE A 148 -3.26 20.35 19.72
C ILE A 148 -4.03 21.07 20.84
N SER A 149 -3.32 21.41 21.91
CA SER A 149 -3.85 22.17 23.03
C SER A 149 -4.11 23.62 22.62
N ARG A 150 -5.36 24.06 22.67
CA ARG A 150 -5.72 25.48 22.42
C ARG A 150 -5.09 26.47 23.41
N LYS A 151 -4.70 26.03 24.62
CA LYS A 151 -4.07 26.89 25.64
C LYS A 151 -2.57 27.03 25.48
N THR A 152 -1.89 26.02 24.94
CA THR A 152 -0.42 25.93 24.98
C THR A 152 0.21 25.73 23.61
N GLY A 153 -0.59 25.52 22.56
CA GLY A 153 -0.11 25.19 21.21
C GLY A 153 0.58 23.81 21.09
N ALA A 154 0.83 23.13 22.21
CA ALA A 154 1.50 21.83 22.24
C ALA A 154 0.54 20.70 21.83
N ASP A 155 1.05 19.72 21.08
CA ASP A 155 0.32 18.48 20.84
C ASP A 155 0.09 17.73 22.17
N LYS A 156 -1.15 17.36 22.46
CA LYS A 156 -1.51 16.64 23.68
C LYS A 156 -1.19 15.15 23.58
N ARG A 157 -0.96 14.60 22.38
CA ARG A 157 -0.55 13.20 22.17
C ARG A 157 0.96 13.14 21.96
N THR A 158 1.73 13.43 23.01
CA THR A 158 3.18 13.23 23.00
C THR A 158 3.49 11.74 23.17
N SER A 159 3.56 11.00 22.05
CA SER A 159 4.07 9.62 22.00
C SER A 159 5.60 9.64 21.89
N GLY A 160 6.28 8.73 22.59
CA GLY A 160 7.71 8.46 22.44
C GLY A 160 8.02 7.27 21.51
N PHE A 161 7.02 6.80 20.76
CA PHE A 161 7.15 5.74 19.78
C PHE A 161 6.93 6.32 18.36
N PRO A 162 7.71 5.91 17.34
CA PRO A 162 8.84 4.98 17.42
C PRO A 162 10.17 5.63 17.87
N PHE A 163 10.22 6.95 18.00
CA PHE A 163 11.42 7.70 18.38
C PHE A 163 11.26 8.42 19.71
N LYS A 164 12.34 8.50 20.49
CA LYS A 164 12.38 9.20 21.78
C LYS A 164 11.87 10.63 21.63
N ASN A 165 10.89 11.00 22.47
CA ASN A 165 10.26 12.31 22.46
C ASN A 165 10.53 13.03 23.79
N GLN A 166 11.48 13.97 23.79
CA GLN A 166 11.87 14.73 24.98
C GLN A 166 10.69 15.54 25.57
N GLU A 167 9.75 15.98 24.75
CA GLU A 167 8.55 16.71 25.21
C GLU A 167 7.52 15.77 25.86
N ALA A 168 7.45 14.50 25.42
CA ALA A 168 6.67 13.48 26.13
C ALA A 168 7.23 13.20 27.52
N ASP A 169 8.55 13.09 27.61
CA ASP A 169 9.27 12.77 28.85
C ASP A 169 9.10 13.88 29.90
N LYS A 170 9.22 15.16 29.49
CA LYS A 170 8.98 16.33 30.36
C LYS A 170 7.59 16.33 31.00
N ARG A 171 6.59 15.74 30.33
CA ARG A 171 5.19 15.71 30.77
C ARG A 171 4.89 14.56 31.72
N LYS A 172 5.64 13.45 31.65
CA LYS A 172 5.57 12.31 32.60
C LYS A 172 6.38 12.56 33.87
N ALA A 173 7.33 13.49 33.83
CA ALA A 173 8.15 13.89 34.98
C ALA A 173 7.48 14.93 35.90
N ARG A 174 6.26 15.37 35.58
CA ARG A 174 5.39 16.20 36.42
C ARG A 174 4.25 15.36 36.97
#